data_AF-A0A0F9VWJ2-F1
#
_entry.id   AF-A0A0F9VWJ2-F1
#
_cell.length_a   1.000
_cell.length_b   1.000
_cell.length_c   1.000
_cell.angle_alpha   90.00
_cell.angle_beta   90.00
_cell.angle_gamma   90.00
#
_symmetry.space_group_name_H-M   'P 1'
#
loop_
_entity.id
_entity.type
_entity.pdbx_description
1 polymer ?
#
loop_
_entity_poly.entity_id
_entity_poly.type
_entity_poly.pdbx_seq_one_letter_code
_entity_poly.pdbx_strand_id
1 'polypeptide(L)'
;MAITWEVEITIISIPTKEVSVIATRTDDVSGEVKTYTVPRAPVETTEQKLAIMDEIWEKYQAELNAETVISAFIGTLETQAKTNLEARE
;
A
#
# COMPACT_ATOMS: atom_id res chain seq x y z
N MET A 1 18.64 3.50 1.49
CA MET A 1 17.68 4.61 1.51
C MET A 1 16.72 4.34 2.68
N ALA A 2 16.41 5.37 3.47
CA ALA A 2 15.56 5.20 4.65
C ALA A 2 14.11 5.38 4.22
N ILE A 3 13.29 4.35 4.40
CA ILE A 3 11.86 4.37 4.03
C ILE A 3 11.21 5.58 4.67
N THR A 4 10.70 6.49 3.84
CA THR A 4 10.07 7.73 4.29
C THR A 4 8.56 7.65 4.07
N TRP A 5 7.81 7.95 5.12
CA TRP A 5 6.37 8.07 5.12
C TRP A 5 6.00 9.52 5.46
N GLU A 6 5.15 10.12 4.63
CA GLU A 6 4.49 11.39 4.91
C GLU A 6 3.06 11.09 5.36
N VAL A 7 2.62 11.70 6.47
CA VAL A 7 1.28 11.45 7.03
C VAL A 7 0.55 12.77 7.18
N GLU A 8 -0.62 12.87 6.55
CA GLU A 8 -1.54 13.99 6.66
C GLU A 8 -2.79 13.56 7.42
N ILE A 9 -3.21 14.36 8.41
CA ILE A 9 -4.39 14.09 9.24
C ILE A 9 -5.36 15.25 9.11
N THR A 10 -6.55 14.99 8.59
CA THR A 10 -7.63 15.96 8.46
C THR A 10 -8.71 15.71 9.49
N ILE A 11 -9.07 16.72 10.29
CA ILE A 11 -10.16 16.61 11.27
C ILE A 11 -11.49 16.63 10.51
N ILE A 12 -12.29 15.58 10.69
CA ILE A 12 -13.64 15.50 10.13
C ILE A 12 -14.66 16.05 11.12
N SER A 13 -14.50 15.69 12.40
CA SER A 13 -15.44 16.07 13.45
C SER A 13 -14.76 16.09 14.81
N ILE A 14 -14.83 17.24 15.47
CA ILE A 14 -14.32 17.44 16.83
C ILE A 14 -15.22 16.75 17.87
N PRO A 15 -16.57 16.85 17.82
CA PRO A 15 -17.44 16.22 18.81
C PRO A 15 -17.32 14.69 18.87
N THR A 16 -17.16 14.05 17.71
CA THR A 16 -17.04 12.59 17.60
C THR A 16 -15.58 12.11 17.55
N LYS A 17 -14.60 13.04 17.61
CA LYS A 17 -13.16 12.76 17.56
C LYS A 17 -12.78 11.90 16.34
N GLU A 18 -13.28 12.27 15.17
CA GLU A 18 -13.04 11.55 13.92
C GLU A 18 -12.09 12.34 13.01
N VAL A 19 -11.16 11.60 12.39
CA VAL A 19 -10.19 12.13 11.44
C VAL A 19 -10.15 11.28 10.17
N SER A 20 -9.67 11.88 9.09
CA SER A 20 -9.17 11.18 7.93
C SER A 20 -7.65 11.19 7.98
N VAL A 21 -7.03 10.05 7.71
CA VAL A 21 -5.57 9.93 7.65
C VAL A 21 -5.17 9.52 6.25
N ILE A 22 -4.23 10.26 5.66
CA ILE A 22 -3.58 9.95 4.40
C ILE A 22 -2.12 9.67 4.71
N ALA A 23 -1.62 8.51 4.32
CA ALA A 23 -0.23 8.12 4.46
C ALA A 23 0.38 7.88 3.07
N THR A 24 1.48 8.56 2.79
CA THR A 24 2.17 8.54 1.51
C THR A 24 3.56 7.99 1.71
N ARG A 25 3.91 6.92 0.99
CA ARG A 25 5.27 6.38 0.96
C ARG A 25 6.02 7.03 -0.20
N THR A 26 7.09 7.75 0.11
CA THR A 26 7.82 8.62 -0.85
C THR A 26 9.14 8.04 -1.36
N ASP A 27 9.58 6.91 -0.80
CA ASP A 27 10.81 6.21 -1.13
C ASP A 27 10.52 4.72 -1.39
N ASP A 28 9.73 4.43 -2.44
CA ASP A 28 9.74 3.08 -2.99
C ASP A 28 10.84 2.98 -4.06
N VAL A 29 11.46 1.80 -4.17
CA VAL A 29 12.63 1.58 -5.04
C VAL A 29 12.30 1.82 -6.52
N SER A 30 11.01 1.75 -6.87
CA SER A 30 10.47 2.06 -8.20
C SER A 30 10.35 3.56 -8.50
N GLY A 31 10.45 4.43 -7.48
CA GLY A 31 10.10 5.85 -7.58
C GLY A 31 8.59 6.13 -7.61
N GLU A 32 7.75 5.11 -7.45
CA GLU A 32 6.30 5.29 -7.37
C GLU A 32 5.89 5.79 -5.98
N VAL A 33 5.11 6.86 -5.97
CA VAL A 33 4.50 7.41 -4.77
C VAL A 33 3.21 6.65 -4.49
N LYS A 34 3.18 5.91 -3.38
CA LYS A 34 1.99 5.14 -2.97
C LYS A 34 1.28 5.86 -1.84
N THR A 35 -0.03 6.06 -1.99
CA THR A 35 -0.86 6.80 -1.03
C THR A 35 -1.98 5.92 -0.51
N TYR A 36 -2.15 5.88 0.80
CA TYR A 36 -3.15 5.09 1.51
C TYR A 36 -4.02 6.01 2.34
N THR A 37 -5.34 5.83 2.23
CA THR A 37 -6.31 6.68 2.94
C THR A 37 -7.18 5.85 3.87
N VAL A 38 -7.29 6.34 5.11
CA VAL A 38 -8.33 5.96 6.08
C VAL A 38 -9.30 7.14 6.15
N PRO A 39 -10.47 7.06 5.48
CA PRO A 39 -11.31 8.23 5.23
C PRO A 39 -12.07 8.71 6.46
N ARG A 40 -12.28 7.85 7.46
CA ARG A 40 -12.99 8.20 8.69
C ARG A 40 -12.64 7.20 9.78
N ALA A 41 -11.89 7.64 10.78
CA ALA A 41 -11.56 6.82 11.95
C ALA A 41 -11.60 7.64 13.24
N PRO A 42 -12.09 7.04 14.35
CA PRO A 42 -12.02 7.68 15.67
C PRO A 42 -10.57 7.72 16.17
N VAL A 43 -10.22 8.72 16.98
CA VAL A 43 -8.87 8.90 17.56
C VAL A 43 -8.86 9.17 19.07
N GLU A 44 -9.94 8.80 19.75
CA GLU A 44 -10.11 9.06 21.17
C GLU A 44 -9.16 8.26 22.04
N THR A 45 -8.94 6.99 21.72
CA THR A 45 -8.10 6.07 22.50
C THR A 45 -6.79 5.73 21.79
N THR A 46 -5.80 5.23 22.54
CA THR A 46 -4.56 4.71 21.96
C THR A 46 -4.83 3.54 21.00
N GLU A 47 -5.74 2.64 21.35
CA GLU A 47 -6.13 1.51 20.49
C GLU A 47 -6.72 1.97 19.15
N GLN A 48 -7.55 3.02 19.17
CA GLN A 48 -8.11 3.58 17.93
C GLN A 48 -7.03 4.21 17.04
N LYS A 49 -6.04 4.88 17.64
CA LYS A 49 -4.89 5.42 16.89
C LYS A 49 -4.03 4.31 16.29
N LEU A 50 -3.81 3.22 17.04
CA LEU A 50 -3.10 2.05 16.55
C LEU A 50 -3.86 1.37 15.42
N ALA A 51 -5.19 1.25 15.52
CA ALA A 51 -6.03 0.66 14.47
C ALA A 51 -5.90 1.41 13.12
N ILE A 52 -5.75 2.75 13.14
CA ILE A 52 -5.49 3.52 11.92
C ILE A 52 -4.14 3.15 11.30
N MET A 53 -3.10 3.01 12.13
CA MET A 53 -1.77 2.63 11.67
C MET A 53 -1.77 1.20 11.12
N ASP A 54 -2.43 0.28 11.81
CA ASP A 54 -2.57 -1.13 11.39
C ASP A 54 -3.34 -1.23 10.08
N GLU A 55 -4.41 -0.44 9.89
CA GLU A 55 -5.16 -0.41 8.64
C GLU A 55 -4.30 0.11 7.47
N ILE A 56 -3.51 1.17 7.68
CA ILE A 56 -2.58 1.68 6.66
C ILE A 56 -1.56 0.60 6.29
N TRP A 57 -1.02 -0.09 7.30
CA TRP A 57 -0.04 -1.15 7.10
C TRP A 57 -0.64 -2.36 6.36
N GLU A 58 -1.88 -2.74 6.68
CA GLU A 58 -2.59 -3.83 6.01
C GLU A 58 -2.83 -3.50 4.53
N LYS A 59 -3.24 -2.26 4.20
CA LYS A 59 -3.38 -1.82 2.81
C LYS A 59 -2.06 -1.92 2.04
N TYR A 60 -0.96 -1.50 2.66
CA TYR A 60 0.37 -1.63 2.07
C TYR A 60 0.78 -3.09 1.84
N GLN A 61 0.56 -3.97 2.82
CA GLN A 61 0.88 -5.39 2.68
C GLN A 61 0.04 -6.08 1.59
N ALA A 62 -1.24 -5.72 1.47
CA ALA A 62 -2.11 -6.24 0.43
C ALA A 62 -1.59 -5.88 -0.98
N GLU A 63 -1.12 -4.65 -1.15
CA GLU A 63 -0.53 -4.18 -2.41
C GLU A 63 0.78 -4.90 -2.74
N LEU A 64 1.71 -5.01 -1.78
CA LEU A 64 2.95 -5.78 -1.96
C LEU A 64 2.69 -7.23 -2.40
N ASN A 65 1.69 -7.86 -1.80
CA ASN A 65 1.30 -9.21 -2.16
C ASN A 65 0.75 -9.27 -3.59
N ALA A 66 -0.08 -8.30 -3.99
CA ALA A 66 -0.58 -8.19 -5.36
C ALA A 66 0.55 -8.01 -6.37
N GLU A 67 1.51 -7.13 -6.10
CA GLU A 67 2.69 -6.91 -6.95
C GLU A 67 3.54 -8.17 -7.10
N THR A 68 3.74 -8.92 -6.01
CA THR A 68 4.46 -10.19 -6.03
C THR A 68 3.76 -11.22 -6.90
N VAL A 69 2.44 -11.34 -6.80
CA VAL A 69 1.62 -12.25 -7.62
C VAL A 69 1.69 -11.87 -9.10
N ILE A 70 1.55 -10.58 -9.41
CA ILE A 70 1.62 -10.08 -10.80
C ILE A 70 3.00 -10.36 -11.38
N SER A 71 4.07 -10.07 -10.64
CA SER A 71 5.45 -10.32 -11.09
C SER A 71 5.71 -11.80 -11.38
N ALA A 72 5.20 -12.70 -10.53
CA ALA A 72 5.28 -14.15 -10.76
C ALA A 72 4.51 -14.60 -12.01
N PHE A 73 3.34 -14.00 -12.27
CA PHE A 73 2.56 -14.28 -13.47
C PHE A 73 3.27 -13.81 -14.74
N ILE A 74 3.87 -12.62 -14.72
CA ILE A 74 4.67 -12.09 -15.83
C ILE A 74 5.86 -13.02 -16.12
N GLY A 75 6.63 -13.40 -15.11
CA GLY A 75 7.77 -14.31 -15.30
C GLY A 75 7.36 -15.68 -15.86
N THR A 76 6.18 -16.17 -15.47
CA THR A 76 5.61 -17.40 -16.03
C THR A 76 5.27 -17.22 -17.52
N LEU A 77 4.62 -16.12 -17.89
CA LEU A 77 4.31 -15.80 -19.28
C LEU A 77 5.56 -15.64 -20.14
N GLU A 78 6.58 -14.94 -19.66
CA GLU A 78 7.86 -14.78 -20.36
C GLU A 78 8.54 -16.12 -20.61
N THR A 79 8.55 -17.00 -19.60
CA THR A 79 9.09 -18.35 -19.72
C THR A 79 8.32 -19.18 -20.73
N GLN A 80 6.98 -19.17 -20.67
CA GLN A 80 6.13 -19.91 -21.61
C GLN A 80 6.26 -19.37 -23.04
N ALA A 81 6.31 -18.06 -23.21
CA ALA A 81 6.49 -17.42 -24.50
C ALA A 81 7.83 -17.82 -25.12
N LYS A 82 8.92 -17.77 -24.34
CA LYS A 82 10.25 -18.21 -24.77
C LYS A 82 10.25 -19.67 -25.22
N THR A 83 9.75 -20.59 -24.40
CA THR A 83 9.67 -22.02 -24.73
C THR A 83 8.87 -22.27 -26.01
N ASN A 84 7.73 -21.58 -26.18
CA ASN A 84 6.90 -21.72 -27.38
C ASN A 84 7.56 -21.19 -28.65
N LEU A 85 8.36 -20.12 -28.54
CA LEU A 85 9.13 -19.59 -29.67
C LEU A 85 10.29 -20.52 -30.03
N GLU A 86 11.05 -20.98 -29.04
CA GLU A 86 12.16 -21.93 -29.23
C GLU A 86 11.69 -23.27 -29.79
N ALA A 87 10.51 -23.76 -29.40
CA ALA A 87 9.93 -25.00 -29.93
C ALA A 87 9.42 -24.89 -31.38
N ARG A 88 9.34 -23.68 -31.94
CA ARG A 88 8.92 -23.43 -33.32
C ARG A 88 10.09 -23.26 -34.29
N GLU A 89 11.32 -23.11 -33.77
CA GLU A 89 12.56 -23.20 -34.55
C GLU A 89 13.02 -24.66 -34.66
#